data_AF-A0AAJ0BBH3-F1
#
_entry.id   AF-A0AAJ0BBH3-F1
#
_cell.length_a   1.000
_cell.length_b   1.000
_cell.length_c   1.000
_cell.angle_alpha   90.00
_cell.angle_beta   90.00
_cell.angle_gamma   90.00
#
_symmetry.space_group_name_H-M   'P 1'
#
loop_
_entity.id
_entity.type
_entity.pdbx_description
1 polymer ?
#
loop_
_entity_poly.entity_id
_entity_poly.type
_entity_poly.pdbx_seq_one_letter_code
_entity_poly.pdbx_strand_id
1 'polypeptide(L)'
;MDVHLLVYDLSRGLARQMSAGLLGFQLDAVYHTSIKLRGREYVYDGSIVSIVPGSSHLGRPMQEIYLGRTELPMDVIEEYLDSLREIYTVEAYDLWRHNCNNFSNDLATFLLGKGIPSHITNMPQAVLDSPFGQMLMPMLDQQITASKRAGGILGIEDTPGSSVKPKAALHHHDGKVQHITTLRELDQLLQKFNHACAVVFFTSATCPPCKVLYPLYDELAAEVGDKGVLIKVDVSQAGDVGRRYSISATPTFITFLRGEQENRWSGADPSKLRGNIQLLVQMAWPPHPHQGLQLPTFANPDAKPVLFSKIPPLPKLLAKLGPTADDPAVQKIARFIEVREKEGPAEATLPDITAFAAVVVQSLKKLPTDLLFTIIDLLRCSLIDARVSGVLAEEKDHASIVAILGHVNSLPACPYALRLITLHLACNLFSSGLYADQVVSHGALRAAVTQLISTSFLDDSHSNVRVAAAALLFNVALVNAKKRREGPGDALSEEEQTELAASVIEAIGQEETSAQALEGMLQALGYLAYRLPLEGELAELLRTMDAEDLVLAKAKVKEFAGMGLIQEVGRELLGKGLRKP
;
A
#
# COMPACT_ATOMS: atom_id res chain seq x y z
N MET A 1 -15.47 4.96 -13.16
CA MET A 1 -15.08 6.36 -13.44
C MET A 1 -14.53 6.42 -14.85
N ASP A 2 -14.90 7.42 -15.64
CA ASP A 2 -14.43 7.55 -17.01
C ASP A 2 -13.00 8.06 -17.03
N VAL A 3 -12.14 7.39 -17.80
CA VAL A 3 -10.72 7.69 -17.97
C VAL A 3 -10.51 8.29 -19.36
N HIS A 4 -9.96 9.49 -19.40
CA HIS A 4 -9.65 10.19 -20.64
C HIS A 4 -8.17 10.52 -20.71
N LEU A 5 -7.59 10.43 -21.91
CA LEU A 5 -6.28 10.96 -22.22
C LEU A 5 -6.45 12.38 -22.76
N LEU A 6 -5.82 13.35 -22.12
CA LEU A 6 -5.72 14.71 -22.65
C LEU A 6 -4.43 14.81 -23.45
N VAL A 7 -4.55 15.28 -24.68
CA VAL A 7 -3.42 15.39 -25.62
C VAL A 7 -3.19 16.87 -25.94
N TYR A 8 -1.94 17.31 -25.86
CA TYR A 8 -1.50 18.67 -26.10
C TYR A 8 -0.43 18.69 -27.19
N ASP A 9 -0.39 19.78 -27.97
CA ASP A 9 0.70 20.05 -28.91
C ASP A 9 1.66 21.08 -28.34
N LEU A 10 2.85 20.63 -27.94
CA LEU A 10 3.89 21.56 -27.49
C LEU A 10 4.42 22.44 -28.62
N SER A 11 4.26 22.03 -29.88
CA SER A 11 4.70 22.78 -31.06
C SER A 11 3.69 23.82 -31.54
N ARG A 12 2.45 23.79 -31.03
CA ARG A 12 1.35 24.67 -31.45
C ARG A 12 1.12 24.71 -32.96
N GLY A 13 1.17 23.55 -33.61
CA GLY A 13 0.94 23.35 -35.04
C GLY A 13 2.19 23.39 -35.91
N LEU A 14 3.36 23.76 -35.36
CA LEU A 14 4.62 23.82 -36.10
C LEU A 14 5.09 22.43 -36.55
N ALA A 15 4.93 21.40 -35.72
CA ALA A 15 5.29 20.03 -36.09
C ALA A 15 4.57 19.60 -37.36
N ARG A 16 3.25 19.81 -37.41
CA ARG A 16 2.42 19.47 -38.57
C ARG A 16 2.89 20.15 -39.86
N GLN A 17 3.39 21.37 -39.77
CA GLN A 17 3.82 22.14 -40.94
C GLN A 17 5.24 21.78 -41.42
N MET A 18 6.13 21.40 -40.51
CA MET A 18 7.57 21.36 -40.79
C MET A 18 8.19 19.96 -40.70
N SER A 19 7.56 19.02 -39.99
CA SER A 19 8.19 17.74 -39.66
C SER A 19 8.57 16.92 -40.89
N ALA A 20 7.75 16.91 -41.95
CA ALA A 20 8.02 16.13 -43.15
C ALA A 20 9.32 16.56 -43.84
N GLY A 21 9.58 17.88 -43.86
CA GLY A 21 10.81 18.42 -44.44
C GLY A 21 12.05 18.25 -43.54
N LEU A 22 11.87 18.18 -42.22
CA LEU A 22 12.98 18.11 -41.25
C LEU A 22 13.33 16.67 -40.85
N LEU A 23 12.34 15.86 -40.51
CA LEU A 23 12.48 14.50 -40.00
C LEU A 23 12.37 13.44 -41.09
N GLY A 24 11.90 13.82 -42.29
CA GLY A 24 11.64 12.87 -43.38
C GLY A 24 10.33 12.09 -43.22
N PHE A 25 9.51 12.41 -42.20
CA PHE A 25 8.19 11.85 -42.01
C PHE A 25 7.23 12.88 -41.38
N GLN A 26 5.93 12.66 -41.57
CA GLN A 26 4.90 13.54 -41.05
C GLN A 26 4.63 13.23 -39.56
N LEU A 27 4.69 14.27 -38.72
CA LEU A 27 4.37 14.26 -37.31
C LEU A 27 3.33 15.37 -37.08
N ASP A 28 2.15 15.01 -36.59
CA ASP A 28 1.05 15.98 -36.47
C ASP A 28 1.19 16.92 -35.27
N ALA A 29 1.93 16.52 -34.23
CA ALA A 29 2.17 17.32 -33.03
C ALA A 29 3.40 16.83 -32.25
N VAL A 30 3.95 17.68 -31.39
CA VAL A 30 4.84 17.24 -30.31
C VAL A 30 3.97 16.92 -29.11
N TYR A 31 3.63 15.64 -28.95
CA TYR A 31 2.64 15.18 -27.99
C TYR A 31 3.13 15.31 -26.54
N HIS A 32 2.36 16.04 -25.75
CA HIS A 32 2.35 15.98 -24.29
C HIS A 32 1.00 15.40 -23.85
N THR A 33 1.00 14.51 -22.87
CA THR A 33 -0.22 13.84 -22.41
C THR A 33 -0.36 13.82 -20.89
N SER A 34 -1.61 13.73 -20.47
CA SER A 34 -2.03 13.59 -19.08
C SER A 34 -3.30 12.74 -18.99
N ILE A 35 -3.58 12.17 -17.81
CA ILE A 35 -4.78 11.38 -17.56
C ILE A 35 -5.81 12.21 -16.80
N LYS A 36 -7.01 12.31 -17.36
CA LYS A 36 -8.16 12.93 -16.71
C LYS A 36 -9.08 11.89 -16.08
N LEU A 37 -9.30 12.02 -14.78
CA LEU A 37 -10.14 11.15 -13.96
C LEU A 37 -10.87 11.99 -12.90
N ARG A 38 -12.18 11.78 -12.72
CA ARG A 38 -13.04 12.53 -11.77
C ARG A 38 -12.90 14.06 -11.86
N GLY A 39 -12.69 14.59 -13.07
CA GLY A 39 -12.54 16.04 -13.27
C GLY A 39 -11.20 16.62 -12.81
N ARG A 40 -10.23 15.77 -12.45
CA ARG A 40 -8.83 16.16 -12.22
C ARG A 40 -7.96 15.64 -13.36
N GLU A 41 -6.88 16.35 -13.63
CA GLU A 41 -5.84 15.99 -14.59
C GLU A 41 -4.57 15.62 -13.82
N TYR A 42 -4.04 14.42 -14.08
CA TYR A 42 -2.80 13.91 -13.50
C TYR A 42 -1.73 13.92 -14.57
N VAL A 43 -0.61 14.57 -14.29
CA VAL A 43 0.46 14.78 -15.26
C VAL A 43 1.82 14.63 -14.58
N TYR A 44 2.79 14.13 -15.34
CA TYR A 44 4.18 14.10 -14.91
C TYR A 44 4.95 15.26 -15.55
N ASP A 45 5.41 16.17 -14.69
CA ASP A 45 6.18 17.36 -15.06
C ASP A 45 7.43 17.50 -14.17
N GLY A 46 8.25 16.46 -14.13
CA GLY A 46 9.34 16.30 -13.15
C GLY A 46 8.84 15.79 -11.79
N SER A 47 7.57 15.99 -11.46
CA SER A 47 6.89 15.24 -10.40
C SER A 47 5.46 14.92 -10.85
N ILE A 48 4.78 14.01 -10.15
CA ILE A 48 3.38 13.72 -10.41
C ILE A 48 2.52 14.82 -9.79
N VAL A 49 1.86 15.60 -10.63
CA VAL A 49 1.05 16.78 -10.26
C VAL A 49 -0.43 16.52 -10.55
N SER A 50 -1.32 17.06 -9.71
CA SER A 50 -2.77 17.00 -9.93
C SER A 50 -3.36 18.40 -10.11
N ILE A 51 -3.83 18.69 -11.32
CA ILE A 51 -4.39 20.00 -11.70
C ILE A 51 -5.85 19.90 -12.14
N VAL A 52 -6.48 21.07 -12.30
CA VAL A 52 -7.79 21.18 -12.96
C VAL A 52 -7.56 21.14 -14.48
N PRO A 53 -8.32 20.34 -15.25
CA PRO A 53 -8.15 20.25 -16.69
C PRO A 53 -8.10 21.61 -17.39
N GLY A 54 -6.97 21.88 -18.05
CA GLY A 54 -6.72 23.12 -18.78
C GLY A 54 -6.40 24.35 -17.93
N SER A 55 -6.08 24.18 -16.64
CA SER A 55 -5.59 25.26 -15.78
C SER A 55 -4.09 25.54 -15.94
N SER A 56 -3.35 24.69 -16.64
CA SER A 56 -1.93 24.90 -16.93
C SER A 56 -1.73 25.96 -18.02
N HIS A 57 -0.50 26.45 -18.15
CA HIS A 57 -0.11 27.38 -19.21
C HIS A 57 -0.20 26.76 -20.63
N LEU A 58 -0.38 25.43 -20.74
CA LEU A 58 -0.64 24.73 -22.00
C LEU A 58 -2.07 24.99 -22.51
N GLY A 59 -2.97 25.46 -21.66
CA GLY A 59 -4.35 25.79 -22.03
C GLY A 59 -5.20 24.55 -22.26
N ARG A 60 -6.09 24.59 -23.25
CA ARG A 60 -7.00 23.46 -23.53
C ARG A 60 -6.31 22.37 -24.34
N PRO A 61 -6.61 21.08 -24.07
CA PRO A 61 -6.08 19.99 -24.86
C PRO A 61 -6.54 20.09 -26.31
N MET A 62 -5.67 19.71 -27.25
CA MET A 62 -6.00 19.62 -28.67
C MET A 62 -7.00 18.49 -28.94
N GLN A 63 -6.94 17.43 -28.11
CA GLN A 63 -7.79 16.26 -28.22
C GLN A 63 -8.00 15.66 -26.83
N GLU A 64 -9.24 15.27 -26.55
CA GLU A 64 -9.61 14.45 -25.39
C GLU A 64 -10.03 13.09 -25.92
N ILE A 65 -9.25 12.04 -25.61
CA ILE A 65 -9.48 10.67 -26.08
C ILE A 65 -10.08 9.87 -24.93
N TYR A 66 -11.30 9.36 -25.11
CA TYR A 66 -11.88 8.42 -24.16
C TYR A 66 -11.14 7.08 -24.24
N LEU A 67 -10.46 6.69 -23.15
CA LEU A 67 -9.71 5.43 -23.09
C LEU A 67 -10.58 4.28 -22.60
N GLY A 68 -11.51 4.55 -21.69
CA GLY A 68 -12.40 3.55 -21.11
C GLY A 68 -12.92 3.96 -19.74
N ARG A 69 -13.48 3.00 -19.01
CA ARG A 69 -14.01 3.19 -17.66
C ARG A 69 -13.26 2.26 -16.70
N THR A 70 -12.76 2.83 -15.62
CA THR A 70 -12.16 2.08 -14.50
C THR A 70 -13.18 1.87 -13.39
N GLU A 71 -13.13 0.73 -12.71
CA GLU A 71 -13.95 0.45 -11.52
C GLU A 71 -13.17 0.60 -10.22
N LEU A 72 -11.86 0.87 -10.32
CA LEU A 72 -10.97 1.06 -9.17
C LEU A 72 -11.46 2.21 -8.30
N PRO A 73 -11.52 2.06 -6.97
CA PRO A 73 -11.83 3.18 -6.10
C PRO A 73 -10.63 4.16 -6.03
N MET A 74 -10.90 5.40 -5.62
CA MET A 74 -9.90 6.48 -5.73
C MET A 74 -8.70 6.31 -4.80
N ASP A 75 -8.90 5.71 -3.63
CA ASP A 75 -7.86 5.40 -2.66
C ASP A 75 -6.81 4.43 -3.23
N VAL A 76 -7.26 3.38 -3.94
CA VAL A 76 -6.40 2.45 -4.69
C VAL A 76 -5.58 3.19 -5.75
N ILE A 77 -6.21 4.11 -6.48
CA ILE A 77 -5.51 4.91 -7.51
C ILE A 77 -4.50 5.86 -6.88
N GLU A 78 -4.83 6.48 -5.75
CA GLU A 78 -3.94 7.39 -5.02
C GLU A 78 -2.72 6.65 -4.45
N GLU A 79 -2.91 5.44 -3.92
CA GLU A 79 -1.82 4.59 -3.47
C GLU A 79 -0.90 4.15 -4.63
N TYR A 80 -1.48 3.82 -5.79
CA TYR A 80 -0.68 3.54 -6.97
C TYR A 80 0.15 4.76 -7.38
N LEU A 81 -0.47 5.95 -7.42
CA LEU A 81 0.24 7.20 -7.72
C LEU A 81 1.35 7.49 -6.71
N ASP A 82 1.14 7.21 -5.43
CA ASP A 82 2.19 7.31 -4.40
C ASP A 82 3.36 6.37 -4.70
N SER A 83 3.10 5.13 -5.09
CA SER A 83 4.18 4.20 -5.49
C SER A 83 4.94 4.68 -6.72
N LEU A 84 4.26 5.35 -7.66
CA LEU A 84 4.88 5.92 -8.85
C LEU A 84 5.76 7.13 -8.54
N ARG A 85 5.52 7.86 -7.44
CA ARG A 85 6.34 9.04 -7.08
C ARG A 85 7.80 8.67 -6.79
N GLU A 86 8.10 7.43 -6.43
CA GLU A 86 9.48 6.95 -6.27
C GLU A 86 10.20 6.73 -7.61
N ILE A 87 9.44 6.55 -8.70
CA ILE A 87 9.96 6.29 -10.05
C ILE A 87 9.98 7.60 -10.86
N TYR A 88 8.89 8.36 -10.80
CA TYR A 88 8.64 9.58 -11.57
C TYR A 88 9.11 10.83 -10.80
N THR A 89 10.44 10.98 -10.70
CA THR A 89 11.13 12.07 -9.99
C THR A 89 11.78 13.07 -10.94
N VAL A 90 12.15 14.26 -10.44
CA VAL A 90 12.74 15.32 -11.28
C VAL A 90 14.06 14.83 -11.86
N GLU A 91 14.82 14.09 -11.06
CA GLU A 91 16.08 13.47 -11.44
C GLU A 91 15.87 12.45 -12.56
N ALA A 92 14.83 11.60 -12.44
CA ALA A 92 14.48 10.54 -13.38
C ALA A 92 13.87 11.01 -14.70
N TYR A 93 13.43 12.27 -14.82
CA TYR A 93 12.78 12.75 -16.06
C TYR A 93 13.72 12.67 -17.27
N ASP A 94 13.33 11.94 -18.31
CA ASP A 94 14.06 11.87 -19.57
C ASP A 94 13.10 12.13 -20.73
N LEU A 95 13.46 13.07 -21.62
CA LEU A 95 12.58 13.48 -22.72
C LEU A 95 12.22 12.31 -23.64
N TRP A 96 13.11 11.34 -23.79
CA TRP A 96 13.01 10.29 -24.79
C TRP A 96 12.41 9.00 -24.21
N ARG A 97 12.77 8.66 -22.98
CA ARG A 97 12.50 7.35 -22.37
C ARG A 97 11.65 7.40 -21.11
N HIS A 98 11.59 8.55 -20.42
CA HIS A 98 10.91 8.67 -19.14
C HIS A 98 10.22 10.04 -18.99
N ASN A 99 9.14 10.24 -19.75
CA ASN A 99 8.42 11.51 -19.85
C ASN A 99 6.93 11.37 -19.51
N CYS A 100 6.18 12.46 -19.68
CA CYS A 100 4.73 12.54 -19.46
C CYS A 100 3.90 11.46 -20.19
N ASN A 101 4.35 10.99 -21.36
CA ASN A 101 3.68 9.95 -22.13
C ASN A 101 3.91 8.57 -21.52
N ASN A 102 5.11 8.31 -20.97
CA ASN A 102 5.39 7.09 -20.21
C ASN A 102 4.52 7.02 -18.95
N PHE A 103 4.45 8.13 -18.20
CA PHE A 103 3.57 8.24 -17.04
C PHE A 103 2.10 7.97 -17.40
N SER A 104 1.59 8.64 -18.43
CA SER A 104 0.20 8.47 -18.88
C SER A 104 -0.06 7.04 -19.36
N ASN A 105 0.93 6.40 -19.99
CA ASN A 105 0.84 5.00 -20.39
C ASN A 105 0.80 4.04 -19.20
N ASP A 106 1.69 4.21 -18.22
CA ASP A 106 1.77 3.36 -17.02
C ASP A 106 0.49 3.49 -16.18
N LEU A 107 -0.02 4.72 -16.03
CA LEU A 107 -1.28 4.98 -15.32
C LEU A 107 -2.49 4.43 -16.10
N ALA A 108 -2.57 4.61 -17.42
CA ALA A 108 -3.64 4.03 -18.22
C ALA A 108 -3.64 2.49 -18.17
N THR A 109 -2.45 1.89 -18.21
CA THR A 109 -2.28 0.43 -18.14
C THR A 109 -2.78 -0.12 -16.81
N PHE A 110 -2.46 0.54 -15.70
CA PHE A 110 -3.02 0.20 -14.39
C PHE A 110 -4.54 0.35 -14.35
N LEU A 111 -5.07 1.49 -14.81
CA LEU A 111 -6.50 1.80 -14.70
C LEU A 111 -7.41 0.93 -15.59
N LEU A 112 -6.91 0.48 -16.74
CA LEU A 112 -7.72 -0.10 -17.82
C LEU A 112 -7.17 -1.42 -18.38
N GLY A 113 -6.00 -1.89 -17.93
CA GLY A 113 -5.31 -3.04 -18.50
C GLY A 113 -4.73 -2.80 -19.90
N LYS A 114 -4.72 -1.56 -20.38
CA LYS A 114 -4.20 -1.18 -21.71
C LYS A 114 -3.57 0.21 -21.70
N GLY A 115 -2.51 0.38 -22.47
CA GLY A 115 -1.78 1.64 -22.61
C GLY A 115 -2.48 2.69 -23.47
N ILE A 116 -1.76 3.79 -23.71
CA ILE A 116 -2.21 4.89 -24.57
C ILE A 116 -1.88 4.59 -26.06
N PRO A 117 -2.42 5.36 -27.04
CA PRO A 117 -2.16 5.10 -28.45
C PRO A 117 -0.66 5.06 -28.81
N SER A 118 -0.27 4.01 -29.54
CA SER A 118 1.15 3.71 -29.81
C SER A 118 1.88 4.78 -30.62
N HIS A 119 1.17 5.57 -31.44
CA HIS A 119 1.77 6.69 -32.16
C HIS A 119 2.27 7.81 -31.23
N ILE A 120 1.72 7.92 -30.02
CA ILE A 120 2.17 8.87 -28.98
C ILE A 120 3.40 8.29 -28.26
N THR A 121 3.33 7.04 -27.80
CA THR A 121 4.44 6.40 -27.06
C THR A 121 5.68 6.20 -27.93
N ASN A 122 5.51 5.96 -29.23
CA ASN A 122 6.61 5.70 -30.16
C ASN A 122 7.18 6.99 -30.78
N MET A 123 6.56 8.15 -30.52
CA MET A 123 6.98 9.44 -31.12
C MET A 123 8.44 9.80 -30.81
N PRO A 124 8.95 9.67 -29.56
CA PRO A 124 10.35 9.96 -29.27
C PRO A 124 11.31 9.09 -30.10
N GLN A 125 11.06 7.79 -30.17
CA GLN A 125 11.90 6.87 -30.95
C GLN A 125 11.85 7.20 -32.45
N ALA A 126 10.67 7.49 -33.00
CA ALA A 126 10.53 7.88 -34.40
C ALA A 126 11.34 9.15 -34.73
N VAL A 127 11.39 10.12 -33.82
CA VAL A 127 12.24 11.31 -33.98
C VAL A 127 13.71 10.93 -33.94
N LEU A 128 14.15 10.11 -32.97
CA LEU A 128 15.54 9.66 -32.83
C LEU A 128 16.05 8.80 -33.99
N ASP A 129 15.16 8.11 -34.68
CA ASP A 129 15.50 7.33 -35.88
C ASP A 129 15.81 8.24 -37.09
N SER A 130 15.48 9.53 -37.03
CA SER A 130 15.81 10.50 -38.08
C SER A 130 17.19 11.16 -37.87
N PRO A 131 17.96 11.45 -38.95
CA PRO A 131 19.25 12.15 -38.83
C PRO A 131 19.15 13.51 -38.13
N PHE A 132 18.06 14.23 -38.37
CA PHE A 132 17.81 15.52 -37.74
C PHE A 132 17.51 15.38 -36.24
N GLY A 133 16.75 14.37 -35.83
CA GLY A 133 16.49 14.08 -34.42
C GLY A 133 17.77 13.73 -33.66
N GLN A 134 18.67 12.95 -34.26
CA GLN A 134 19.99 12.65 -33.67
C GLN A 134 20.85 13.91 -33.48
N MET A 135 20.74 14.87 -34.41
CA MET A 135 21.43 16.16 -34.29
C MET A 135 20.84 17.05 -33.20
N LEU A 136 19.51 17.02 -33.00
CA LEU A 136 18.83 17.82 -31.98
C LEU A 136 18.93 17.25 -30.56
N MET A 137 19.08 15.94 -30.42
CA MET A 137 19.14 15.23 -29.13
C MET A 137 19.99 15.95 -28.07
N PRO A 138 21.29 16.24 -28.29
CA PRO A 138 22.11 16.88 -27.25
C PRO A 138 21.65 18.28 -26.87
N MET A 139 21.06 19.03 -27.82
CA MET A 139 20.54 20.37 -27.56
C MET A 139 19.27 20.32 -26.70
N LEU A 140 18.35 19.39 -27.01
CA LEU A 140 17.12 19.20 -26.24
C LEU A 140 17.41 18.67 -24.84
N ASP A 141 18.36 17.74 -24.70
CA ASP A 141 18.79 17.22 -23.40
C ASP A 141 19.38 18.31 -22.52
N GLN A 142 20.18 19.20 -23.11
CA GLN A 142 20.73 20.35 -22.40
C GLN A 142 19.63 21.32 -21.94
N GLN A 143 18.61 21.55 -22.77
CA GLN A 143 17.47 22.39 -22.42
C GLN A 143 16.66 21.79 -21.27
N ILE A 144 16.36 20.49 -21.32
CA ILE A 144 15.64 19.78 -20.26
C ILE A 144 16.44 19.77 -18.97
N THR A 145 17.75 19.57 -19.03
CA THR A 145 18.65 19.64 -17.87
C THR A 145 18.64 21.03 -17.23
N ALA A 146 18.55 22.10 -18.03
CA ALA A 146 18.40 23.46 -17.52
C ALA A 146 17.04 23.65 -16.82
N SER A 147 15.95 23.14 -17.41
CA SER A 147 14.60 23.19 -16.80
C SER A 147 14.54 22.43 -15.47
N LYS A 148 15.14 21.23 -15.37
CA LYS A 148 15.23 20.46 -14.11
C LYS A 148 15.78 21.29 -12.95
N ARG A 149 16.82 22.09 -13.20
CA ARG A 149 17.43 22.96 -12.18
C ARG A 149 16.55 24.13 -11.74
N ALA A 150 15.55 24.48 -12.55
CA ALA A 150 14.61 25.56 -12.28
C ALA A 150 13.34 25.11 -11.54
N GLY A 151 13.22 23.82 -11.16
CA GLY A 151 12.14 23.32 -10.31
C GLY A 151 10.94 22.71 -11.05
N GLY A 152 11.02 22.48 -12.36
CA GLY A 152 9.99 21.80 -13.18
C GLY A 152 10.39 21.75 -14.65
N ILE A 153 9.81 20.82 -15.45
CA ILE A 153 10.18 20.70 -16.87
C ILE A 153 9.42 21.70 -17.74
N LEU A 154 8.10 21.76 -17.56
CA LEU A 154 7.19 22.68 -18.22
C LEU A 154 6.68 23.77 -17.26
N GLY A 155 6.79 23.58 -15.94
CA GLY A 155 6.32 24.55 -14.94
C GLY A 155 4.82 24.40 -14.66
N ILE A 156 4.34 23.16 -14.62
CA ILE A 156 2.99 22.79 -14.20
C ILE A 156 3.02 22.57 -12.69
N GLU A 157 2.40 23.49 -11.94
CA GLU A 157 2.35 23.43 -10.48
C GLU A 157 1.02 22.88 -9.96
N ASP A 158 1.07 22.25 -8.79
CA ASP A 158 -0.12 21.80 -8.07
C ASP A 158 -1.05 22.97 -7.76
N THR A 159 -2.36 22.76 -7.92
CA THR A 159 -3.34 23.80 -7.58
C THR A 159 -3.47 23.89 -6.05
N PRO A 160 -3.41 25.09 -5.42
CA PRO A 160 -3.48 25.21 -3.96
C PRO A 160 -4.75 24.55 -3.41
N GLY A 161 -4.57 23.48 -2.62
CA GLY A 161 -5.65 22.62 -2.11
C GLY A 161 -5.60 21.15 -2.59
N SER A 162 -4.59 20.75 -3.38
CA SER A 162 -4.46 19.39 -3.93
C SER A 162 -3.69 18.38 -3.05
N SER A 163 -2.96 18.81 -2.01
CA SER A 163 -2.30 17.89 -1.07
C SER A 163 -3.26 17.37 0.02
N VAL A 164 -4.34 16.73 -0.40
CA VAL A 164 -4.98 15.76 0.49
C VAL A 164 -4.08 14.54 0.44
N LYS A 165 -3.29 14.30 1.48
CA LYS A 165 -2.89 12.93 1.83
C LYS A 165 -4.18 12.23 2.25
N PRO A 166 -4.76 11.33 1.46
CA PRO A 166 -5.84 10.49 1.93
C PRO A 166 -5.15 9.35 2.68
N LYS A 167 -5.22 9.37 4.01
CA LYS A 167 -5.04 8.11 4.75
C LYS A 167 -6.14 7.17 4.28
N ALA A 168 -5.73 5.95 3.91
CA ALA A 168 -6.53 4.88 3.35
C ALA A 168 -7.94 4.78 3.98
N ALA A 169 -8.97 4.73 3.13
CA ALA A 169 -10.35 4.81 3.57
C ALA A 169 -10.86 3.46 4.11
N LEU A 170 -11.05 3.38 5.43
CA LEU A 170 -12.10 2.54 6.02
C LEU A 170 -13.07 3.44 6.73
N HIS A 171 -14.22 3.74 6.10
CA HIS A 171 -15.32 4.53 6.68
C HIS A 171 -14.89 5.57 7.73
N HIS A 172 -13.91 6.41 7.36
CA HIS A 172 -13.31 7.36 8.29
C HIS A 172 -14.35 8.40 8.70
N HIS A 173 -14.52 8.57 10.00
CA HIS A 173 -15.13 9.78 10.49
C HIS A 173 -14.03 10.84 10.43
N ASP A 174 -14.05 11.64 9.37
CA ASP A 174 -13.21 12.83 9.21
C ASP A 174 -13.18 13.54 10.57
N GLY A 175 -12.00 13.69 11.19
CA GLY A 175 -11.78 14.17 12.57
C GLY A 175 -12.18 15.63 12.79
N LYS A 176 -13.32 16.03 12.23
CA LYS A 176 -13.93 17.34 12.26
C LYS A 176 -15.06 17.31 13.27
N VAL A 177 -15.25 18.45 13.90
CA VAL A 177 -16.38 18.69 14.79
C VAL A 177 -17.68 18.57 14.01
N GLN A 178 -18.58 17.72 14.49
CA GLN A 178 -19.90 17.53 13.89
C GLN A 178 -20.85 18.59 14.43
N HIS A 179 -21.36 19.43 13.52
CA HIS A 179 -22.36 20.43 13.84
C HIS A 179 -23.74 19.86 13.62
N ILE A 180 -24.57 19.86 14.66
CA ILE A 180 -25.94 19.36 14.58
C ILE A 180 -26.92 20.44 15.03
N THR A 181 -28.15 20.33 14.54
CA THR A 181 -29.21 21.29 14.88
C THR A 181 -30.48 20.64 15.41
N THR A 182 -30.59 19.30 15.34
CA THR A 182 -31.78 18.58 15.77
C THR A 182 -31.46 17.44 16.74
N LEU A 183 -32.43 17.08 17.58
CA LEU A 183 -32.29 15.92 18.48
C LEU A 183 -32.07 14.60 17.73
N ARG A 184 -32.73 14.43 16.58
CA ARG A 184 -32.61 13.22 15.76
C ARG A 184 -31.18 13.02 15.25
N GLU A 185 -30.54 14.07 14.76
CA GLU A 185 -29.13 14.01 14.32
C GLU A 185 -28.20 13.62 15.48
N LEU A 186 -28.43 14.19 16.67
CA LEU A 186 -27.65 13.85 17.85
C LEU A 186 -27.79 12.36 18.19
N ASP A 187 -29.03 11.87 18.28
CA ASP A 187 -29.31 10.49 18.66
C ASP A 187 -28.71 9.51 17.64
N GLN A 188 -28.82 9.80 16.34
CA GLN A 188 -28.19 9.00 15.28
C GLN A 188 -26.66 8.97 15.42
N LEU A 189 -26.04 10.10 15.74
CA LEU A 189 -24.59 10.19 15.87
C LEU A 189 -24.10 9.49 17.14
N LEU A 190 -24.78 9.66 18.28
CA LEU A 190 -24.48 8.92 19.50
C LEU A 190 -24.68 7.42 19.32
N GLN A 191 -25.71 7.00 18.58
CA GLN A 191 -25.93 5.59 18.25
C GLN A 191 -24.82 5.04 17.35
N LYS A 192 -24.36 5.82 16.35
CA LYS A 192 -23.23 5.45 15.49
C LYS A 192 -21.93 5.24 16.29
N PHE A 193 -21.73 6.00 17.36
CA PHE A 193 -20.54 5.95 18.22
C PHE A 193 -20.77 5.22 19.55
N ASN A 194 -21.79 4.36 19.64
CA ASN A 194 -22.13 3.61 20.86
C ASN A 194 -21.05 2.59 21.29
N HIS A 195 -20.06 2.27 20.44
CA HIS A 195 -18.93 1.40 20.78
C HIS A 195 -17.65 2.19 21.13
N ALA A 196 -17.68 3.52 20.99
CA ALA A 196 -16.52 4.40 21.15
C ALA A 196 -16.82 5.51 22.20
N CYS A 197 -16.31 6.72 22.01
CA CYS A 197 -16.67 7.87 22.83
C CYS A 197 -17.23 9.04 22.02
N ALA A 198 -18.09 9.84 22.65
CA ALA A 198 -18.60 11.09 22.10
C ALA A 198 -18.47 12.24 23.10
N VAL A 199 -18.27 13.45 22.61
CA VAL A 199 -18.21 14.66 23.42
C VAL A 199 -19.14 15.68 22.79
N VAL A 200 -20.08 16.21 23.55
CA VAL A 200 -21.05 17.21 23.08
C VAL A 200 -20.76 18.54 23.73
N PHE A 201 -20.37 19.52 22.92
CA PHE A 201 -20.17 20.90 23.31
C PHE A 201 -21.44 21.71 23.02
N PHE A 202 -22.18 22.01 24.08
CA PHE A 202 -23.29 22.95 24.06
C PHE A 202 -22.79 24.39 24.15
N THR A 203 -23.05 25.16 23.10
CA THR A 203 -22.53 26.51 22.88
C THR A 203 -23.65 27.50 22.49
N SER A 204 -23.30 28.77 22.31
CA SER A 204 -24.14 29.77 21.65
C SER A 204 -23.29 30.79 20.88
N ALA A 205 -23.79 31.28 19.75
CA ALA A 205 -23.17 32.34 18.96
C ALA A 205 -22.86 33.63 19.76
N THR A 206 -23.63 33.91 20.81
CA THR A 206 -23.50 35.09 21.68
C THR A 206 -22.71 34.83 22.97
N CYS A 207 -21.99 33.71 23.07
CA CYS A 207 -21.17 33.35 24.23
C CYS A 207 -19.68 33.62 23.96
N PRO A 208 -19.08 34.72 24.48
CA PRO A 208 -17.65 34.98 24.32
C PRO A 208 -16.74 33.87 24.90
N PRO A 209 -17.01 33.30 26.09
CA PRO A 209 -16.20 32.20 26.62
C PRO A 209 -16.18 30.95 25.71
N CYS A 210 -17.27 30.71 24.98
CA CYS A 210 -17.37 29.59 24.06
C CYS A 210 -16.45 29.76 22.84
N LYS A 211 -16.35 30.98 22.30
CA LYS A 211 -15.51 31.30 21.13
C LYS A 211 -14.03 31.03 21.37
N VAL A 212 -13.57 31.20 22.62
CA VAL A 212 -12.19 30.90 23.02
C VAL A 212 -11.86 29.41 22.88
N LEU A 213 -12.86 28.53 23.06
CA LEU A 213 -12.66 27.08 23.01
C LEU A 213 -12.80 26.48 21.61
N TYR A 214 -13.34 27.20 20.63
CA TYR A 214 -13.57 26.64 19.28
C TYR A 214 -12.29 26.11 18.63
N PRO A 215 -11.17 26.86 18.59
CA PRO A 215 -9.96 26.35 17.94
C PRO A 215 -9.42 25.09 18.62
N LEU A 216 -9.42 25.06 19.96
CA LEU A 216 -8.99 23.90 20.73
C LEU A 216 -9.94 22.70 20.53
N TYR A 217 -11.24 22.94 20.44
CA TYR A 217 -12.21 21.85 20.22
C TYR A 217 -12.07 21.25 18.81
N ASP A 218 -11.78 22.08 17.82
CA ASP A 218 -11.49 21.63 16.45
C ASP A 218 -10.14 20.85 16.39
N GLU A 219 -9.09 21.33 17.09
CA GLU A 219 -7.82 20.62 17.25
C GLU A 219 -8.01 19.25 17.91
N LEU A 220 -8.75 19.20 19.02
CA LEU A 220 -9.04 17.95 19.74
C LEU A 220 -9.89 16.98 18.91
N ALA A 221 -10.78 17.48 18.04
CA ALA A 221 -11.54 16.60 17.14
C ALA A 221 -10.61 15.91 16.15
N ALA A 222 -9.61 16.64 15.65
CA ALA A 222 -8.62 16.10 14.74
C ALA A 222 -7.69 15.10 15.45
N GLU A 223 -7.31 15.36 16.71
CA GLU A 223 -6.52 14.43 17.53
C GLU A 223 -7.29 13.14 17.88
N VAL A 224 -8.60 13.26 18.18
CA VAL A 224 -9.46 12.11 18.48
C VAL A 224 -9.63 11.23 17.25
N GLY A 225 -9.82 11.81 16.06
CA GLY A 225 -9.96 11.08 14.80
C GLY A 225 -11.07 10.02 14.89
N ASP A 226 -10.80 8.80 14.44
CA ASP A 226 -11.77 7.70 14.43
C ASP A 226 -12.04 7.10 15.83
N LYS A 227 -11.31 7.51 16.87
CA LYS A 227 -11.50 7.00 18.23
C LYS A 227 -12.78 7.51 18.88
N GLY A 228 -13.41 8.54 18.32
CA GLY A 228 -14.64 9.10 18.86
C GLY A 228 -15.16 10.25 18.02
N VAL A 229 -16.18 10.94 18.54
CA VAL A 229 -16.78 12.08 17.86
C VAL A 229 -16.90 13.29 18.78
N LEU A 230 -16.48 14.45 18.27
CA LEU A 230 -16.74 15.74 18.92
C LEU A 230 -17.90 16.42 18.21
N ILE A 231 -18.92 16.78 18.97
CA ILE A 231 -20.19 17.31 18.50
C ILE A 231 -20.35 18.71 19.06
N LYS A 232 -20.83 19.65 18.24
CA LYS A 232 -21.14 21.02 18.65
C LYS A 232 -22.62 21.30 18.43
N VAL A 233 -23.27 21.79 19.48
CA VAL A 233 -24.70 22.09 19.52
C VAL A 233 -24.88 23.55 19.93
N ASP A 234 -25.34 24.40 19.01
CA ASP A 234 -25.75 25.75 19.37
C ASP A 234 -27.16 25.71 19.97
N VAL A 235 -27.29 25.95 21.27
CA VAL A 235 -28.59 25.86 21.97
C VAL A 235 -29.60 26.93 21.54
N SER A 236 -29.15 27.99 20.85
CA SER A 236 -30.04 29.00 20.25
C SER A 236 -30.72 28.48 18.97
N GLN A 237 -30.09 27.53 18.28
CA GLN A 237 -30.62 26.91 17.06
C GLN A 237 -31.30 25.55 17.36
N ALA A 238 -30.78 24.81 18.34
CA ALA A 238 -31.20 23.46 18.72
C ALA A 238 -31.88 23.44 20.10
N GLY A 239 -32.96 24.21 20.27
CA GLY A 239 -33.63 24.39 21.56
C GLY A 239 -34.28 23.12 22.12
N ASP A 240 -34.67 22.17 21.26
CA ASP A 240 -35.11 20.83 21.62
C ASP A 240 -34.00 20.00 22.29
N VAL A 241 -32.79 20.04 21.72
CA VAL A 241 -31.61 19.36 22.28
C VAL A 241 -31.21 20.00 23.61
N GLY A 242 -31.17 21.34 23.69
CA GLY A 242 -30.88 22.07 24.92
C GLY A 242 -31.83 21.71 26.06
N ARG A 243 -33.13 21.57 25.78
CA ARG A 243 -34.13 21.11 26.77
C ARG A 243 -33.92 19.65 27.17
N ARG A 244 -33.70 18.75 26.21
CA ARG A 244 -33.49 17.31 26.45
C ARG A 244 -32.33 17.04 27.42
N TYR A 245 -31.27 17.83 27.33
CA TYR A 245 -30.09 17.73 28.18
C TYR A 245 -30.07 18.74 29.34
N SER A 246 -31.16 19.50 29.53
CA SER A 246 -31.30 20.50 30.60
C SER A 246 -30.13 21.49 30.66
N ILE A 247 -29.76 22.07 29.51
CA ILE A 247 -28.65 23.02 29.41
C ILE A 247 -29.10 24.39 29.89
N SER A 248 -28.55 24.85 31.02
CA SER A 248 -28.86 26.14 31.65
C SER A 248 -27.75 27.19 31.48
N ALA A 249 -26.55 26.78 31.06
CA ALA A 249 -25.41 27.66 30.83
C ALA A 249 -24.56 27.17 29.64
N THR A 250 -23.91 28.09 28.95
CA THR A 250 -22.90 27.79 27.92
C THR A 250 -21.56 28.46 28.31
N PRO A 251 -20.40 27.82 28.05
CA PRO A 251 -20.23 26.49 27.47
C PRO A 251 -20.55 25.37 28.48
N THR A 252 -21.21 24.31 28.01
CA THR A 252 -21.41 23.06 28.76
C THR A 252 -20.97 21.88 27.90
N PHE A 253 -20.32 20.90 28.51
CA PHE A 253 -19.84 19.70 27.87
C PHE A 253 -20.46 18.47 28.52
N ILE A 254 -20.82 17.50 27.69
CA ILE A 254 -21.28 16.17 28.13
C ILE A 254 -20.48 15.12 27.37
N THR A 255 -19.90 14.17 28.07
CA THR A 255 -19.18 13.04 27.47
C THR A 255 -20.01 11.79 27.54
N PHE A 256 -19.86 10.95 26.52
CA PHE A 256 -20.47 9.63 26.43
C PHE A 256 -19.36 8.61 26.20
N LEU A 257 -19.40 7.53 26.97
CA LEU A 257 -18.54 6.37 26.80
C LEU A 257 -19.44 5.17 26.50
N ARG A 258 -19.23 4.53 25.34
CA ARG A 258 -19.99 3.36 24.91
C ARG A 258 -21.52 3.55 24.97
N GLY A 259 -21.97 4.74 24.55
CA GLY A 259 -23.40 5.11 24.53
C GLY A 259 -23.96 5.59 25.88
N GLU A 260 -23.22 5.45 26.98
CA GLU A 260 -23.64 5.91 28.30
C GLU A 260 -23.05 7.28 28.63
N GLN A 261 -23.80 8.12 29.32
CA GLN A 261 -23.31 9.44 29.73
C GLN A 261 -22.28 9.28 30.86
N GLU A 262 -21.04 9.65 30.60
CA GLU A 262 -19.91 9.45 31.52
C GLU A 262 -19.67 10.65 32.43
N ASN A 263 -19.64 11.87 31.87
CA ASN A 263 -19.31 13.08 32.63
C ASN A 263 -20.03 14.33 32.08
N ARG A 264 -20.17 15.36 32.91
CA ARG A 264 -20.76 16.66 32.57
C ARG A 264 -20.04 17.78 33.31
N TRP A 265 -19.71 18.86 32.61
CA TRP A 265 -19.21 20.09 33.24
C TRP A 265 -19.55 21.34 32.44
N SER A 266 -19.46 22.51 33.09
CA SER A 266 -19.66 23.81 32.47
C SER A 266 -18.47 24.72 32.74
N GLY A 267 -18.32 25.76 31.91
CA GLY A 267 -17.26 26.77 32.02
C GLY A 267 -16.17 26.64 30.96
N ALA A 268 -15.51 27.76 30.67
CA ALA A 268 -14.46 27.84 29.66
C ALA A 268 -13.08 27.58 30.27
N ASP A 269 -12.74 26.32 30.42
CA ASP A 269 -11.44 25.85 30.91
C ASP A 269 -10.77 24.95 29.86
N PRO A 270 -9.79 25.48 29.10
CA PRO A 270 -9.06 24.73 28.08
C PRO A 270 -8.34 23.48 28.62
N SER A 271 -7.76 23.57 29.83
CA SER A 271 -6.97 22.48 30.41
C SER A 271 -7.89 21.33 30.83
N LYS A 272 -9.01 21.66 31.48
CA LYS A 272 -10.03 20.69 31.85
C LYS A 272 -10.68 20.03 30.64
N LEU A 273 -10.95 20.79 29.59
CA LEU A 273 -11.47 20.27 28.32
C LEU A 273 -10.52 19.22 27.71
N ARG A 274 -9.24 19.58 27.55
CA ARG A 274 -8.21 18.68 27.01
C ARG A 274 -8.06 17.42 27.85
N GLY A 275 -7.91 17.57 29.18
CA GLY A 275 -7.74 16.44 30.10
C GLY A 275 -8.93 15.47 30.09
N ASN A 276 -10.16 15.98 30.11
CA ASN A 276 -11.37 15.14 30.09
C ASN A 276 -11.50 14.37 28.76
N ILE A 277 -11.22 15.01 27.63
CA ILE A 277 -11.29 14.36 26.31
C ILE A 277 -10.20 13.28 26.20
N GLN A 278 -8.97 13.57 26.63
CA GLN A 278 -7.88 12.59 26.62
C GLN A 278 -8.19 11.38 27.52
N LEU A 279 -8.72 11.61 28.72
CA LEU A 279 -9.13 10.54 29.64
C LEU A 279 -10.26 9.70 29.02
N LEU A 280 -11.26 10.34 28.43
CA LEU A 280 -12.38 9.64 27.78
C LEU A 280 -11.89 8.75 26.63
N VAL A 281 -10.97 9.25 25.80
CA VAL A 281 -10.36 8.45 24.72
C VAL A 281 -9.59 7.28 25.29
N GLN A 282 -8.83 7.46 26.39
CA GLN A 282 -8.13 6.35 27.05
C GLN A 282 -9.09 5.32 27.65
N MET A 283 -10.24 5.74 28.18
CA MET A 283 -11.27 4.83 28.70
C MET A 283 -11.98 4.07 27.57
N ALA A 284 -12.23 4.71 26.43
CA ALA A 284 -12.81 4.07 25.25
C ALA A 284 -11.81 3.13 24.57
N TRP A 285 -10.54 3.53 24.53
CA TRP A 285 -9.43 2.86 23.84
C TRP A 285 -8.24 2.73 24.78
N PRO A 286 -8.31 1.82 25.77
CA PRO A 286 -7.19 1.61 26.67
C PRO A 286 -5.96 1.18 25.87
N PRO A 287 -4.75 1.62 26.26
CA PRO A 287 -3.53 1.15 25.62
C PRO A 287 -3.47 -0.37 25.74
N HIS A 288 -3.14 -1.03 24.64
CA HIS A 288 -3.01 -2.48 24.62
C HIS A 288 -1.89 -2.90 25.59
N PRO A 289 -2.01 -3.99 26.38
CA PRO A 289 -1.00 -4.41 27.36
C PRO A 289 0.44 -4.47 26.81
N HIS A 290 0.61 -4.99 25.60
CA HIS A 290 1.89 -4.97 24.87
C HIS A 290 2.56 -3.58 24.74
N GLN A 291 1.83 -2.47 24.73
CA GLN A 291 2.40 -1.13 24.61
C GLN A 291 3.18 -0.69 25.86
N GLY A 292 2.93 -1.32 27.01
CA GLY A 292 3.68 -1.08 28.25
C GLY A 292 4.93 -1.96 28.42
N LEU A 293 5.24 -2.82 27.44
CA LEU A 293 6.32 -3.81 27.53
C LEU A 293 7.56 -3.40 26.74
N GLN A 294 8.69 -4.06 27.02
CA GLN A 294 9.95 -3.83 26.32
C GLN A 294 9.97 -4.62 25.00
N LEU A 295 9.28 -4.09 23.99
CA LEU A 295 9.13 -4.71 22.67
C LEU A 295 9.66 -3.80 21.54
N PRO A 296 10.94 -3.37 21.56
CA PRO A 296 11.48 -2.43 20.56
C PRO A 296 11.34 -2.92 19.12
N THR A 297 11.48 -4.23 18.87
CA THR A 297 11.36 -4.81 17.52
C THR A 297 9.93 -4.67 16.99
N PHE A 298 8.94 -4.89 17.86
CA PHE A 298 7.52 -4.91 17.48
C PHE A 298 6.81 -3.58 17.68
N ALA A 299 7.41 -2.63 18.39
CA ALA A 299 6.90 -1.27 18.53
C ALA A 299 7.29 -0.37 17.33
N ASN A 300 8.25 -0.79 16.50
CA ASN A 300 8.73 -0.03 15.36
C ASN A 300 7.60 0.27 14.34
N PRO A 301 7.25 1.54 14.06
CA PRO A 301 6.29 1.93 13.02
C PRO A 301 6.85 1.83 11.60
N ASP A 302 8.17 1.81 11.45
CA ASP A 302 8.85 1.89 10.15
C ASP A 302 9.32 0.53 9.62
N ALA A 303 8.81 -0.56 10.22
CA ALA A 303 9.09 -1.90 9.73
C ALA A 303 8.58 -2.07 8.29
N LYS A 304 9.44 -2.62 7.42
CA LYS A 304 9.16 -2.81 6.00
C LYS A 304 9.08 -4.30 5.66
N PRO A 305 8.27 -4.68 4.65
CA PRO A 305 8.27 -6.04 4.14
C PRO A 305 9.65 -6.50 3.67
N VAL A 306 9.93 -7.80 3.81
CA VAL A 306 11.10 -8.47 3.27
C VAL A 306 10.86 -8.80 1.80
N LEU A 307 11.76 -8.33 0.93
CA LEU A 307 11.72 -8.59 -0.51
C LEU A 307 12.96 -9.38 -0.95
N PHE A 308 12.80 -10.22 -1.96
CA PHE A 308 13.85 -11.02 -2.58
C PHE A 308 14.21 -10.42 -3.95
N SER A 309 15.12 -9.43 -3.92
CA SER A 309 15.50 -8.61 -5.08
C SER A 309 16.65 -9.18 -5.91
N LYS A 310 17.37 -10.20 -5.43
CA LYS A 310 18.56 -10.72 -6.12
C LYS A 310 18.24 -11.35 -7.48
N ILE A 311 18.72 -10.75 -8.56
CA ILE A 311 18.49 -11.23 -9.93
C ILE A 311 19.47 -12.38 -10.27
N PRO A 312 18.99 -13.52 -10.80
CA PRO A 312 19.86 -14.61 -11.26
C PRO A 312 20.54 -14.24 -12.58
N PRO A 313 21.58 -14.98 -13.02
CA PRO A 313 22.15 -14.79 -14.35
C PRO A 313 21.10 -15.07 -15.46
N LEU A 314 20.46 -14.01 -15.97
CA LEU A 314 19.35 -14.10 -16.92
C LEU A 314 19.66 -14.96 -18.16
N PRO A 315 20.85 -14.88 -18.79
CA PRO A 315 21.18 -15.74 -19.93
C PRO A 315 21.13 -17.24 -19.58
N LYS A 316 21.55 -17.61 -18.36
CA LYS A 316 21.49 -19.01 -17.90
C LYS A 316 20.06 -19.43 -17.58
N LEU A 317 19.25 -18.53 -17.05
CA LEU A 317 17.85 -18.77 -16.75
C LEU A 317 17.05 -19.00 -18.03
N LEU A 318 17.22 -18.12 -19.03
CA LEU A 318 16.58 -18.23 -20.34
C LEU A 318 17.02 -19.49 -21.09
N ALA A 319 18.31 -19.84 -21.05
CA ALA A 319 18.79 -21.08 -21.64
C ALA A 319 18.10 -22.34 -21.04
N LYS A 320 17.82 -22.33 -19.72
CA LYS A 320 17.09 -23.42 -19.05
C LYS A 320 15.60 -23.45 -19.39
N LEU A 321 15.01 -22.29 -19.68
CA LEU A 321 13.60 -22.15 -20.05
C LEU A 321 13.31 -22.74 -21.45
N GLY A 322 14.36 -22.92 -22.28
CA GLY A 322 14.27 -23.60 -23.58
C GLY A 322 13.40 -22.83 -24.58
N PRO A 323 12.57 -23.50 -25.40
CA PRO A 323 11.75 -22.83 -26.42
C PRO A 323 10.76 -21.79 -25.86
N THR A 324 10.41 -21.87 -24.57
CA THR A 324 9.55 -20.85 -23.94
C THR A 324 10.26 -19.51 -23.81
N ALA A 325 11.60 -19.49 -23.83
CA ALA A 325 12.37 -18.26 -23.82
C ALA A 325 12.17 -17.44 -25.10
N ASP A 326 11.84 -18.05 -26.23
CA ASP A 326 11.64 -17.36 -27.52
C ASP A 326 10.31 -16.60 -27.59
N ASP A 327 9.42 -16.76 -26.59
CA ASP A 327 8.17 -16.02 -26.53
C ASP A 327 8.42 -14.50 -26.42
N PRO A 328 7.77 -13.66 -27.25
CA PRO A 328 7.98 -12.21 -27.23
C PRO A 328 7.72 -11.56 -25.86
N ALA A 329 6.76 -12.04 -25.08
CA ALA A 329 6.47 -11.51 -23.75
C ALA A 329 7.61 -11.83 -22.77
N VAL A 330 8.18 -13.04 -22.86
CA VAL A 330 9.33 -13.47 -22.05
C VAL A 330 10.60 -12.67 -22.39
N GLN A 331 10.87 -12.43 -23.68
CA GLN A 331 12.01 -11.60 -24.08
C GLN A 331 11.87 -10.16 -23.60
N LYS A 332 10.66 -9.59 -23.69
CA LYS A 332 10.37 -8.24 -23.19
C LYS A 332 10.53 -8.12 -21.68
N ILE A 333 10.07 -9.11 -20.90
CA ILE A 333 10.24 -9.07 -19.45
C ILE A 333 11.72 -9.23 -19.05
N ALA A 334 12.46 -10.10 -19.73
CA ALA A 334 13.88 -10.29 -19.45
C ALA A 334 14.68 -9.01 -19.72
N ARG A 335 14.39 -8.33 -20.84
CA ARG A 335 14.97 -7.02 -21.16
C ARG A 335 14.57 -5.96 -20.13
N PHE A 336 13.31 -5.92 -19.73
CA PHE A 336 12.82 -5.01 -18.69
C PHE A 336 13.59 -5.18 -17.38
N ILE A 337 13.76 -6.41 -16.91
CA ILE A 337 14.51 -6.74 -15.69
C ILE A 337 15.97 -6.30 -15.83
N GLU A 338 16.60 -6.56 -16.98
CA GLU A 338 17.99 -6.19 -17.23
C GLU A 338 18.21 -4.67 -17.24
N VAL A 339 17.37 -3.92 -17.94
CA VAL A 339 17.44 -2.44 -17.98
C VAL A 339 17.18 -1.88 -16.59
N ARG A 340 16.17 -2.39 -15.89
CA ARG A 340 15.85 -1.95 -14.53
C ARG A 340 17.01 -2.12 -13.57
N GLU A 341 17.72 -3.24 -13.63
CA GLU A 341 18.86 -3.51 -12.75
C GLU A 341 20.06 -2.63 -13.06
N LYS A 342 20.33 -2.38 -14.35
CA LYS A 342 21.52 -1.65 -14.80
C LYS A 342 21.34 -0.14 -14.76
N GLU A 343 20.17 0.33 -15.14
CA GLU A 343 19.88 1.74 -15.44
C GLU A 343 18.83 2.33 -14.48
N GLY A 344 18.10 1.48 -13.74
CA GLY A 344 17.08 1.90 -12.77
C GLY A 344 15.65 1.77 -13.30
N PRO A 345 14.63 1.90 -12.42
CA PRO A 345 13.23 1.72 -12.78
C PRO A 345 12.70 2.77 -13.76
N ALA A 346 13.26 3.99 -13.75
CA ALA A 346 12.86 5.05 -14.67
C ALA A 346 13.16 4.69 -16.13
N GLU A 347 14.35 4.15 -16.40
CA GLU A 347 14.78 3.78 -17.76
C GLU A 347 14.08 2.51 -18.27
N ALA A 348 13.56 1.68 -17.36
CA ALA A 348 12.87 0.46 -17.71
C ALA A 348 11.43 0.73 -18.15
N THR A 349 11.18 0.66 -19.46
CA THR A 349 9.83 0.77 -20.03
C THR A 349 9.00 -0.48 -19.67
N LEU A 350 7.81 -0.27 -19.11
CA LEU A 350 6.93 -1.35 -18.69
C LEU A 350 6.44 -2.18 -19.89
N PRO A 351 6.69 -3.50 -19.93
CA PRO A 351 6.16 -4.36 -20.98
C PRO A 351 4.69 -4.76 -20.71
N ASP A 352 4.09 -5.51 -21.63
CA ASP A 352 2.75 -6.07 -21.46
C ASP A 352 2.77 -7.18 -20.39
N ILE A 353 2.48 -6.79 -19.15
CA ILE A 353 2.50 -7.68 -17.98
C ILE A 353 1.40 -8.73 -18.07
N THR A 354 0.22 -8.38 -18.58
CA THR A 354 -0.91 -9.31 -18.74
C THR A 354 -0.57 -10.42 -19.73
N ALA A 355 0.05 -10.08 -20.86
CA ALA A 355 0.52 -11.08 -21.82
C ALA A 355 1.59 -12.00 -21.20
N PHE A 356 2.53 -11.44 -20.45
CA PHE A 356 3.56 -12.24 -19.77
C PHE A 356 2.95 -13.16 -18.70
N ALA A 357 2.04 -12.68 -17.86
CA ALA A 357 1.34 -13.48 -16.86
C ALA A 357 0.58 -14.64 -17.49
N ALA A 358 -0.09 -14.41 -18.63
CA ALA A 358 -0.75 -15.48 -19.39
C ALA A 358 0.23 -16.56 -19.87
N VAL A 359 1.45 -16.18 -20.30
CA VAL A 359 2.50 -17.15 -20.66
C VAL A 359 2.96 -17.94 -19.42
N VAL A 360 3.15 -17.28 -18.27
CA VAL A 360 3.49 -17.96 -17.00
C VAL A 360 2.46 -19.03 -16.64
N VAL A 361 1.16 -18.69 -16.70
CA VAL A 361 0.07 -19.63 -16.40
C VAL A 361 0.02 -20.78 -17.40
N GLN A 362 0.23 -20.52 -18.70
CA GLN A 362 0.32 -21.59 -19.71
C GLN A 362 1.50 -22.52 -19.46
N SER A 363 2.63 -21.98 -18.99
CA SER A 363 3.83 -22.75 -18.69
C SER A 363 3.63 -23.75 -17.57
N LEU A 364 2.73 -23.49 -16.59
CA LEU A 364 2.36 -24.45 -15.53
C LEU A 364 1.91 -25.82 -16.09
N LYS A 365 1.39 -25.85 -17.32
CA LYS A 365 0.95 -27.09 -18.00
C LYS A 365 1.95 -27.64 -19.01
N LYS A 366 2.83 -26.79 -19.55
CA LYS A 366 3.70 -27.10 -20.69
C LYS A 366 5.13 -27.44 -20.27
N LEU A 367 5.65 -26.79 -19.24
CA LEU A 367 7.01 -27.00 -18.77
C LEU A 367 7.09 -28.16 -17.78
N PRO A 368 8.18 -28.96 -17.81
CA PRO A 368 8.50 -29.90 -16.74
C PRO A 368 8.55 -29.22 -15.37
N THR A 369 8.09 -29.89 -14.32
CA THR A 369 7.98 -29.34 -12.96
C THR A 369 9.31 -28.83 -12.41
N ASP A 370 10.42 -29.48 -12.75
CA ASP A 370 11.79 -29.10 -12.36
C ASP A 370 12.31 -27.86 -13.09
N LEU A 371 11.66 -27.44 -14.18
CA LEU A 371 11.99 -26.23 -14.93
C LEU A 371 11.02 -25.07 -14.68
N LEU A 372 9.85 -25.31 -14.06
CA LEU A 372 8.86 -24.28 -13.78
C LEU A 372 9.40 -23.11 -12.96
N PHE A 373 10.36 -23.37 -12.07
CA PHE A 373 10.97 -22.30 -11.28
C PHE A 373 11.57 -21.21 -12.18
N THR A 374 12.03 -21.53 -13.39
CA THR A 374 12.73 -20.56 -14.27
C THR A 374 11.83 -19.42 -14.73
N ILE A 375 10.60 -19.70 -15.14
CA ILE A 375 9.66 -18.66 -15.58
C ILE A 375 9.03 -17.93 -14.39
N ILE A 376 8.82 -18.64 -13.28
CA ILE A 376 8.37 -18.05 -12.01
C ILE A 376 9.46 -17.09 -11.48
N ASP A 377 10.75 -17.40 -11.67
CA ASP A 377 11.86 -16.53 -11.26
C ASP A 377 11.89 -15.21 -12.04
N LEU A 378 11.49 -15.23 -13.32
CA LEU A 378 11.32 -14.01 -14.12
C LEU A 378 10.19 -13.14 -13.55
N LEU A 379 9.04 -13.74 -13.24
CA LEU A 379 7.92 -13.01 -12.63
C LEU A 379 8.28 -12.46 -11.25
N ARG A 380 8.97 -13.26 -10.43
CA ARG A 380 9.54 -12.83 -9.14
C ARG A 380 10.44 -11.61 -9.29
N CYS A 381 11.37 -11.63 -10.25
CA CYS A 381 12.25 -10.48 -10.53
C CYS A 381 11.47 -9.24 -10.96
N SER A 382 10.45 -9.38 -11.82
CA SER A 382 9.68 -8.23 -12.30
C SER A 382 8.82 -7.58 -11.20
N LEU A 383 8.34 -8.35 -10.22
CA LEU A 383 7.52 -7.87 -9.10
C LEU A 383 8.23 -6.89 -8.15
N ILE A 384 9.56 -6.76 -8.23
CA ILE A 384 10.31 -5.72 -7.51
C ILE A 384 9.96 -4.32 -8.02
N ASP A 385 9.41 -4.19 -9.24
CA ASP A 385 8.89 -2.93 -9.75
C ASP A 385 7.44 -2.72 -9.35
N ALA A 386 7.15 -1.60 -8.67
CA ALA A 386 5.82 -1.28 -8.19
C ALA A 386 4.76 -1.21 -9.31
N ARG A 387 5.15 -0.88 -10.55
CA ARG A 387 4.25 -0.87 -11.71
C ARG A 387 3.78 -2.27 -12.07
N VAL A 388 4.67 -3.25 -12.01
CA VAL A 388 4.33 -4.67 -12.27
C VAL A 388 3.42 -5.18 -11.18
N SER A 389 3.74 -4.87 -9.91
CA SER A 389 2.90 -5.23 -8.77
C SER A 389 1.49 -4.64 -8.89
N GLY A 390 1.38 -3.34 -9.22
CA GLY A 390 0.09 -2.68 -9.42
C GLY A 390 -0.76 -3.32 -10.52
N VAL A 391 -0.19 -3.64 -11.67
CA VAL A 391 -0.94 -4.31 -12.75
C VAL A 391 -1.45 -5.69 -12.32
N LEU A 392 -0.64 -6.48 -11.60
CA LEU A 392 -1.02 -7.82 -11.16
C LEU A 392 -1.97 -7.81 -9.96
N ALA A 393 -1.96 -6.76 -9.13
CA ALA A 393 -2.91 -6.58 -8.03
C ALA A 393 -4.33 -6.30 -8.53
N GLU A 394 -4.46 -5.77 -9.76
CA GLU A 394 -5.76 -5.50 -10.40
C GLU A 394 -6.19 -6.63 -11.35
N GLU A 395 -5.43 -7.71 -11.42
CA GLU A 395 -5.85 -8.88 -12.17
C GLU A 395 -7.09 -9.49 -11.52
N LYS A 396 -8.14 -9.71 -12.34
CA LYS A 396 -9.38 -10.31 -11.86
C LYS A 396 -9.12 -11.64 -11.15
N ASP A 397 -9.63 -11.73 -9.93
CA ASP A 397 -9.51 -12.90 -9.04
C ASP A 397 -8.04 -13.30 -8.73
N HIS A 398 -7.07 -12.42 -9.01
CA HIS A 398 -5.63 -12.70 -8.91
C HIS A 398 -5.22 -13.99 -9.64
N ALA A 399 -5.89 -14.26 -10.78
CA ALA A 399 -5.94 -15.57 -11.42
C ALA A 399 -4.55 -16.16 -11.70
N SER A 400 -3.58 -15.34 -12.10
CA SER A 400 -2.22 -15.79 -12.40
C SER A 400 -1.45 -16.19 -11.14
N ILE A 401 -1.47 -15.35 -10.10
CA ILE A 401 -0.79 -15.65 -8.83
C ILE A 401 -1.46 -16.84 -8.13
N VAL A 402 -2.79 -16.87 -8.04
CA VAL A 402 -3.53 -17.99 -7.46
C VAL A 402 -3.25 -19.29 -8.21
N ALA A 403 -3.16 -19.28 -9.54
CA ALA A 403 -2.81 -20.46 -10.32
C ALA A 403 -1.39 -20.98 -10.01
N ILE A 404 -0.41 -20.09 -9.86
CA ILE A 404 0.96 -20.46 -9.52
C ILE A 404 1.03 -21.06 -8.11
N LEU A 405 0.49 -20.36 -7.12
CA LEU A 405 0.49 -20.81 -5.72
C LEU A 405 -0.27 -22.14 -5.58
N GLY A 406 -1.46 -22.23 -6.17
CA GLY A 406 -2.27 -23.45 -6.17
C GLY A 406 -1.56 -24.63 -6.82
N HIS A 407 -0.87 -24.42 -7.96
CA HIS A 407 -0.08 -25.47 -8.59
C HIS A 407 1.01 -25.99 -7.64
N VAL A 408 1.81 -25.09 -7.07
CA VAL A 408 2.93 -25.45 -6.17
C VAL A 408 2.45 -26.14 -4.90
N ASN A 409 1.35 -25.66 -4.30
CA ASN A 409 0.73 -26.26 -3.12
C ASN A 409 0.15 -27.65 -3.40
N SER A 410 -0.30 -27.91 -4.63
CA SER A 410 -0.86 -29.22 -5.02
C SER A 410 0.19 -30.31 -5.23
N LEU A 411 1.48 -29.96 -5.35
CA LEU A 411 2.55 -30.92 -5.59
C LEU A 411 2.93 -31.68 -4.32
N PRO A 412 2.74 -33.02 -4.25
CA PRO A 412 3.10 -33.80 -3.06
C PRO A 412 4.61 -33.79 -2.77
N ALA A 413 5.43 -33.74 -3.82
CA ALA A 413 6.88 -33.63 -3.76
C ALA A 413 7.34 -32.46 -4.64
N CYS A 414 7.16 -31.23 -4.14
CA CYS A 414 7.56 -30.04 -4.86
C CYS A 414 9.10 -29.95 -4.94
N PRO A 415 9.68 -29.72 -6.13
CA PRO A 415 11.12 -29.46 -6.24
C PRO A 415 11.56 -28.27 -5.38
N TYR A 416 12.70 -28.40 -4.69
CA TYR A 416 13.26 -27.36 -3.81
C TYR A 416 13.32 -25.98 -4.48
N ALA A 417 13.87 -25.90 -5.70
CA ALA A 417 14.00 -24.64 -6.42
C ALA A 417 12.64 -24.00 -6.74
N LEU A 418 11.64 -24.81 -7.10
CA LEU A 418 10.29 -24.33 -7.38
C LEU A 418 9.63 -23.78 -6.12
N ARG A 419 9.71 -24.51 -5.00
CA ARG A 419 9.14 -24.07 -3.72
C ARG A 419 9.78 -22.75 -3.25
N LEU A 420 11.11 -22.72 -3.24
CA LEU A 420 11.86 -21.55 -2.79
C LEU A 420 11.58 -20.30 -3.63
N ILE A 421 11.61 -20.42 -4.96
CA ILE A 421 11.35 -19.28 -5.84
C ILE A 421 9.89 -18.81 -5.75
N THR A 422 8.95 -19.72 -5.49
CA THR A 422 7.54 -19.35 -5.29
C THR A 422 7.34 -18.58 -3.97
N LEU A 423 8.05 -18.95 -2.89
CA LEU A 423 8.07 -18.17 -1.66
C LEU A 423 8.66 -16.78 -1.86
N HIS A 424 9.78 -16.68 -2.59
CA HIS A 424 10.38 -15.39 -2.93
C HIS A 424 9.42 -14.52 -3.77
N LEU A 425 8.70 -15.14 -4.72
CA LEU A 425 7.70 -14.46 -5.53
C LEU A 425 6.58 -13.90 -4.66
N ALA A 426 6.05 -14.71 -3.76
CA ALA A 426 4.99 -14.30 -2.84
C ALA A 426 5.45 -13.17 -1.91
N CYS A 427 6.71 -13.18 -1.45
CA CYS A 427 7.27 -12.06 -0.69
C CYS A 427 7.33 -10.77 -1.51
N ASN A 428 7.66 -10.87 -2.80
CA ASN A 428 7.75 -9.71 -3.70
C ASN A 428 6.39 -9.12 -4.08
N LEU A 429 5.27 -9.78 -3.75
CA LEU A 429 3.94 -9.14 -3.85
C LEU A 429 3.86 -7.91 -2.92
N PHE A 430 4.58 -7.93 -1.80
CA PHE A 430 4.60 -6.82 -0.83
C PHE A 430 5.53 -5.67 -1.25
N SER A 431 5.96 -5.61 -2.52
CA SER A 431 6.75 -4.49 -3.05
C SER A 431 5.96 -3.18 -3.14
N SER A 432 4.62 -3.26 -3.13
CA SER A 432 3.69 -2.15 -3.02
C SER A 432 2.63 -2.45 -1.94
N GLY A 433 2.04 -1.41 -1.34
CA GLY A 433 0.96 -1.60 -0.37
C GLY A 433 -0.32 -2.17 -1.01
N LEU A 434 -0.57 -1.81 -2.27
CA LEU A 434 -1.72 -2.30 -3.05
C LEU A 434 -1.87 -3.81 -3.04
N TYR A 435 -0.82 -4.54 -3.44
CA TYR A 435 -0.91 -6.00 -3.45
C TYR A 435 -0.85 -6.57 -2.04
N ALA A 436 -0.11 -5.93 -1.11
CA ALA A 436 -0.08 -6.36 0.28
C ALA A 436 -1.50 -6.43 0.88
N ASP A 437 -2.35 -5.44 0.59
CA ASP A 437 -3.76 -5.43 1.01
C ASP A 437 -4.59 -6.51 0.31
N GLN A 438 -4.34 -6.79 -0.97
CA GLN A 438 -5.01 -7.89 -1.70
C GLN A 438 -4.66 -9.27 -1.12
N VAL A 439 -3.41 -9.49 -0.70
CA VAL A 439 -2.97 -10.76 -0.10
C VAL A 439 -3.74 -11.07 1.18
N VAL A 440 -4.11 -10.06 1.98
CA VAL A 440 -4.84 -10.26 3.24
C VAL A 440 -6.36 -10.12 3.11
N SER A 441 -6.88 -9.53 2.02
CA SER A 441 -8.31 -9.31 1.83
C SER A 441 -8.99 -10.31 0.88
N HIS A 442 -8.28 -10.80 -0.14
CA HIS A 442 -8.86 -11.69 -1.14
C HIS A 442 -8.76 -13.16 -0.72
N GLY A 443 -9.91 -13.80 -0.45
CA GLY A 443 -9.97 -15.13 0.18
C GLY A 443 -9.16 -16.23 -0.52
N ALA A 444 -9.29 -16.38 -1.85
CA ALA A 444 -8.58 -17.44 -2.57
C ALA A 444 -7.05 -17.22 -2.62
N LEU A 445 -6.63 -15.95 -2.69
CA LEU A 445 -5.21 -15.60 -2.69
C LEU A 445 -4.62 -15.82 -1.29
N ARG A 446 -5.31 -15.32 -0.27
CA ARG A 446 -4.93 -15.48 1.13
C ARG A 446 -4.83 -16.94 1.55
N ALA A 447 -5.80 -17.77 1.18
CA ALA A 447 -5.76 -19.21 1.45
C ALA A 447 -4.56 -19.88 0.76
N ALA A 448 -4.27 -19.53 -0.50
CA ALA A 448 -3.12 -20.08 -1.21
C ALA A 448 -1.78 -19.65 -0.60
N VAL A 449 -1.67 -18.39 -0.13
CA VAL A 449 -0.49 -17.87 0.59
C VAL A 449 -0.34 -18.57 1.94
N THR A 450 -1.42 -18.71 2.70
CA THR A 450 -1.43 -19.37 4.02
C THR A 450 -0.95 -20.82 3.90
N GLN A 451 -1.52 -21.57 2.95
CA GLN A 451 -1.10 -22.94 2.67
C GLN A 451 0.35 -23.02 2.19
N LEU A 452 0.82 -22.05 1.38
CA LEU A 452 2.21 -22.03 0.94
C LEU A 452 3.16 -21.84 2.13
N ILE A 453 2.84 -20.94 3.07
CA ILE A 453 3.62 -20.73 4.29
C ILE A 453 3.63 -22.01 5.13
N SER A 454 2.46 -22.53 5.50
CA SER A 454 2.34 -23.65 6.45
C SER A 454 3.02 -24.91 5.92
N THR A 455 2.80 -25.26 4.65
CA THR A 455 3.46 -26.42 4.04
C THR A 455 4.97 -26.25 3.84
N SER A 456 5.47 -25.02 3.73
CA SER A 456 6.91 -24.76 3.57
C SER A 456 7.68 -24.84 4.88
N PHE A 457 7.01 -24.62 6.01
CA PHE A 457 7.62 -24.84 7.33
C PHE A 457 7.91 -26.32 7.62
N LEU A 458 7.17 -27.24 6.98
CA LEU A 458 7.38 -28.69 7.10
C LEU A 458 8.61 -29.21 6.33
N ASP A 459 9.35 -28.34 5.62
CA ASP A 459 10.59 -28.74 4.94
C ASP A 459 11.75 -28.80 5.94
N ASP A 460 11.98 -29.98 6.49
CA ASP A 460 13.08 -30.25 7.43
C ASP A 460 14.46 -30.21 6.76
N SER A 461 14.51 -30.48 5.46
CA SER A 461 15.76 -30.67 4.70
C SER A 461 16.42 -29.35 4.31
N HIS A 462 15.64 -28.28 4.16
CA HIS A 462 16.14 -27.04 3.59
C HIS A 462 15.81 -25.81 4.45
N SER A 463 16.80 -25.35 5.23
CA SER A 463 16.66 -24.13 6.03
C SER A 463 16.29 -22.89 5.22
N ASN A 464 16.73 -22.79 3.96
CA ASN A 464 16.41 -21.65 3.09
C ASN A 464 14.91 -21.55 2.77
N VAL A 465 14.20 -22.70 2.66
CA VAL A 465 12.75 -22.72 2.47
C VAL A 465 12.07 -22.17 3.72
N ARG A 466 12.52 -22.60 4.91
CA ARG A 466 12.01 -22.10 6.19
C ARG A 466 12.29 -20.60 6.41
N VAL A 467 13.47 -20.11 6.01
CA VAL A 467 13.79 -18.67 6.02
C VAL A 467 12.84 -17.88 5.11
N ALA A 468 12.60 -18.37 3.89
CA ALA A 468 11.69 -17.71 2.95
C ALA A 468 10.23 -17.78 3.40
N ALA A 469 9.79 -18.88 4.01
CA ALA A 469 8.46 -19.01 4.62
C ALA A 469 8.28 -18.06 5.79
N ALA A 470 9.29 -17.93 6.65
CA ALA A 470 9.28 -16.96 7.75
C ALA A 470 9.22 -15.51 7.26
N ALA A 471 9.96 -15.17 6.19
CA ALA A 471 9.88 -13.85 5.56
C ALA A 471 8.49 -13.55 5.00
N LEU A 472 7.85 -14.54 4.36
CA LEU A 472 6.49 -14.38 3.84
C LEU A 472 5.46 -14.21 4.96
N LEU A 473 5.55 -15.02 6.02
CA LEU A 473 4.69 -14.87 7.19
C LEU A 473 4.91 -13.53 7.87
N PHE A 474 6.16 -13.07 7.99
CA PHE A 474 6.47 -11.75 8.51
C PHE A 474 5.78 -10.65 7.72
N ASN A 475 5.81 -10.71 6.38
CA ASN A 475 5.13 -9.71 5.54
C ASN A 475 3.61 -9.70 5.78
N VAL A 476 2.98 -10.89 5.82
CA VAL A 476 1.55 -11.05 6.11
C VAL A 476 1.20 -10.52 7.51
N ALA A 477 2.00 -10.89 8.51
CA ALA A 477 1.83 -10.47 9.90
C ALA A 477 2.05 -8.95 10.08
N LEU A 478 2.96 -8.35 9.31
CA LEU A 478 3.22 -6.92 9.32
C LEU A 478 2.01 -6.11 8.84
N VAL A 479 1.36 -6.54 7.74
CA VAL A 479 0.11 -5.93 7.26
C VAL A 479 -0.99 -6.05 8.31
N ASN A 480 -1.16 -7.23 8.89
CA ASN A 480 -2.14 -7.46 9.94
C ASN A 480 -1.88 -6.62 11.21
N ALA A 481 -0.62 -6.52 11.63
CA ALA A 481 -0.21 -5.70 12.77
C ALA A 481 -0.40 -4.21 12.52
N LYS A 482 -0.18 -3.74 11.28
CA LYS A 482 -0.46 -2.35 10.88
C LYS A 482 -1.95 -2.05 11.02
N LYS A 483 -2.83 -2.96 10.57
CA LYS A 483 -4.28 -2.85 10.74
C LYS A 483 -4.70 -2.68 12.21
N ARG A 484 -4.16 -3.52 13.11
CA ARG A 484 -4.39 -3.41 14.56
C ARG A 484 -3.90 -2.11 15.18
N ARG A 485 -2.87 -1.49 14.60
CA ARG A 485 -2.31 -0.22 15.09
C ARG A 485 -3.22 0.95 14.74
N GLU A 486 -3.78 0.92 13.54
CA GLU A 486 -4.64 1.96 12.98
C GLU A 486 -6.07 1.91 13.57
N GLY A 487 -6.57 0.73 13.94
CA GLY A 487 -7.90 0.59 14.53
C GLY A 487 -8.16 -0.78 15.15
N PRO A 488 -9.39 -1.04 15.62
CA PRO A 488 -9.77 -2.36 16.11
C PRO A 488 -9.85 -3.37 14.95
N GLY A 489 -9.57 -4.62 15.27
CA GLY A 489 -9.73 -5.75 14.35
C GLY A 489 -8.46 -6.11 13.58
N ASP A 490 -8.59 -7.20 12.83
CA ASP A 490 -7.56 -7.83 12.03
C ASP A 490 -7.91 -7.79 10.54
N ALA A 491 -6.89 -7.85 9.70
CA ALA A 491 -7.05 -8.12 8.28
C ALA A 491 -7.23 -9.64 8.01
N LEU A 492 -6.61 -10.48 8.85
CA LEU A 492 -6.71 -11.94 8.79
C LEU A 492 -7.85 -12.46 9.66
N SER A 493 -8.49 -13.55 9.25
CA SER A 493 -9.47 -14.24 10.11
C SER A 493 -8.79 -14.94 11.29
N GLU A 494 -9.54 -15.24 12.37
CA GLU A 494 -8.98 -15.98 13.51
C GLU A 494 -8.46 -17.36 13.11
N GLU A 495 -9.21 -18.10 12.26
CA GLU A 495 -8.80 -19.42 11.74
C GLU A 495 -7.42 -19.35 11.05
N GLU A 496 -7.24 -18.41 10.11
CA GLU A 496 -5.96 -18.25 9.40
C GLU A 496 -4.83 -17.83 10.32
N GLN A 497 -5.10 -16.94 11.28
CA GLN A 497 -4.09 -16.55 12.27
C GLN A 497 -3.67 -17.75 13.13
N THR A 498 -4.61 -18.60 13.54
CA THR A 498 -4.31 -19.81 14.32
C THR A 498 -3.53 -20.83 13.51
N GLU A 499 -3.86 -21.05 12.23
CA GLU A 499 -3.09 -21.95 11.34
C GLU A 499 -1.65 -21.46 11.17
N LEU A 500 -1.47 -20.18 10.85
CA LEU A 500 -0.15 -19.58 10.67
C LEU A 500 0.67 -19.61 11.96
N ALA A 501 0.04 -19.33 13.10
CA ALA A 501 0.71 -19.41 14.41
C ALA A 501 1.10 -20.85 14.76
N ALA A 502 0.21 -21.83 14.58
CA ALA A 502 0.51 -23.23 14.86
C ALA A 502 1.70 -23.72 14.01
N SER A 503 1.69 -23.43 12.71
CA SER A 503 2.75 -23.85 11.80
C SER A 503 4.11 -23.24 12.14
N VAL A 504 4.18 -21.94 12.49
CA VAL A 504 5.45 -21.31 12.87
C VAL A 504 5.93 -21.75 14.25
N ILE A 505 5.03 -22.02 15.21
CA ILE A 505 5.41 -22.52 16.54
C ILE A 505 5.99 -23.93 16.44
N GLU A 506 5.37 -24.79 15.65
CA GLU A 506 5.90 -26.14 15.38
C GLU A 506 7.28 -26.06 14.74
N ALA A 507 7.45 -25.20 13.72
CA ALA A 507 8.74 -24.99 13.06
C ALA A 507 9.82 -24.43 14.00
N ILE A 508 9.47 -23.47 14.87
CA ILE A 508 10.37 -22.97 15.92
C ILE A 508 10.78 -24.13 16.82
N GLY A 509 9.83 -24.98 17.22
CA GLY A 509 10.05 -26.15 18.08
C GLY A 509 11.06 -27.14 17.50
N GLN A 510 11.06 -27.32 16.18
CA GLN A 510 11.95 -28.25 15.47
C GLN A 510 13.30 -27.63 15.06
N GLU A 511 13.42 -26.30 14.98
CA GLU A 511 14.65 -25.65 14.51
C GLU A 511 15.79 -25.76 15.53
N GLU A 512 16.92 -26.33 15.12
CA GLU A 512 18.12 -26.52 15.95
C GLU A 512 19.41 -26.01 15.29
N THR A 513 19.37 -25.65 14.01
CA THR A 513 20.59 -25.47 13.19
C THR A 513 20.72 -24.09 12.58
N SER A 514 19.61 -23.49 12.13
CA SER A 514 19.63 -22.24 11.36
C SER A 514 19.16 -21.06 12.21
N ALA A 515 20.12 -20.27 12.70
CA ALA A 515 19.83 -19.06 13.46
C ALA A 515 19.01 -18.06 12.63
N GLN A 516 19.26 -17.99 11.32
CA GLN A 516 18.52 -17.12 10.41
C GLN A 516 17.05 -17.56 10.27
N ALA A 517 16.79 -18.86 10.21
CA ALA A 517 15.42 -19.38 10.15
C ALA A 517 14.67 -19.06 11.45
N LEU A 518 15.29 -19.34 12.59
CA LEU A 518 14.70 -19.04 13.90
C LEU A 518 14.42 -17.54 14.07
N GLU A 519 15.38 -16.68 13.72
CA GLU A 519 15.20 -15.23 13.83
C GLU A 519 13.99 -14.76 13.01
N GLY A 520 13.89 -15.21 11.75
CA GLY A 520 12.75 -14.91 10.90
C GLY A 520 11.42 -15.40 11.50
N MET A 521 11.38 -16.64 12.00
CA MET A 521 10.18 -17.22 12.61
C MET A 521 9.73 -16.45 13.86
N LEU A 522 10.68 -16.03 14.70
CA LEU A 522 10.40 -15.23 15.90
C LEU A 522 9.88 -13.84 15.55
N GLN A 523 10.43 -13.19 14.52
CA GLN A 523 9.90 -11.91 14.02
C GLN A 523 8.48 -12.09 13.49
N ALA A 524 8.24 -13.13 12.69
CA ALA A 524 6.95 -13.43 12.10
C ALA A 524 5.88 -13.72 13.17
N LEU A 525 6.17 -14.62 14.11
CA LEU A 525 5.31 -14.90 15.27
C LEU A 525 5.08 -13.64 16.12
N GLY A 526 6.13 -12.85 16.32
CA GLY A 526 6.04 -11.68 17.16
C GLY A 526 5.15 -10.57 16.58
N TYR A 527 5.23 -10.30 15.27
CA TYR A 527 4.30 -9.39 14.60
C TYR A 527 2.88 -9.96 14.55
N LEU A 528 2.72 -11.28 14.42
CA LEU A 528 1.41 -11.94 14.45
C LEU A 528 0.76 -11.85 15.83
N ALA A 529 1.55 -11.87 16.91
CA ALA A 529 1.07 -11.79 18.29
C ALA A 529 0.97 -10.34 18.83
N TYR A 530 1.75 -9.40 18.31
CA TYR A 530 1.77 -8.04 18.82
C TYR A 530 0.40 -7.36 18.67
N ARG A 531 -0.08 -6.83 19.80
CA ARG A 531 -1.42 -6.22 19.97
C ARG A 531 -2.62 -7.11 19.59
N LEU A 532 -2.47 -8.44 19.64
CA LEU A 532 -3.58 -9.37 19.41
C LEU A 532 -4.69 -9.24 20.49
N PRO A 533 -5.96 -9.57 20.19
CA PRO A 533 -7.02 -9.64 21.21
C PRO A 533 -6.75 -10.75 22.25
N LEU A 534 -6.58 -10.38 23.53
CA LEU A 534 -6.14 -11.32 24.58
C LEU A 534 -7.14 -12.44 24.92
N GLU A 535 -8.41 -12.26 24.55
CA GLU A 535 -9.48 -13.25 24.70
C GLU A 535 -9.84 -13.91 23.35
N GLY A 536 -9.10 -13.64 22.28
CA GLY A 536 -9.30 -14.26 20.96
C GLY A 536 -8.65 -15.64 20.84
N GLU A 537 -9.04 -16.38 19.80
CA GLU A 537 -8.60 -17.77 19.57
C GLU A 537 -7.08 -17.89 19.45
N LEU A 538 -6.43 -16.92 18.80
CA LEU A 538 -4.97 -16.89 18.67
C LEU A 538 -4.26 -16.79 20.03
N ALA A 539 -4.79 -15.98 20.96
CA ALA A 539 -4.22 -15.86 22.30
C ALA A 539 -4.32 -17.18 23.07
N GLU A 540 -5.46 -17.85 22.94
CA GLU A 540 -5.72 -19.14 23.57
C GLU A 540 -4.82 -20.24 22.98
N LEU A 541 -4.66 -20.28 21.66
CA LEU A 541 -3.74 -21.20 20.99
C LEU A 541 -2.31 -21.02 21.50
N LEU A 542 -1.80 -19.79 21.52
CA LEU A 542 -0.43 -19.49 21.96
C LEU A 542 -0.17 -19.94 23.40
N ARG A 543 -1.16 -19.80 24.29
CA ARG A 543 -1.10 -20.32 25.65
C ARG A 543 -1.16 -21.85 25.69
N THR A 544 -2.04 -22.46 24.90
CA THR A 544 -2.27 -23.91 24.89
C THR A 544 -1.09 -24.68 24.32
N MET A 545 -0.41 -24.11 23.33
CA MET A 545 0.81 -24.67 22.74
C MET A 545 2.07 -24.39 23.57
N ASP A 546 1.93 -23.74 24.73
CA ASP A 546 3.04 -23.37 25.61
C ASP A 546 4.15 -22.60 24.86
N ALA A 547 3.73 -21.66 24.01
CA ALA A 547 4.63 -20.97 23.08
C ALA A 547 5.73 -20.17 23.79
N GLU A 548 5.47 -19.66 25.01
CA GLU A 548 6.48 -19.01 25.84
C GLU A 548 7.66 -19.94 26.13
N ASP A 549 7.39 -21.09 26.75
CA ASP A 549 8.44 -22.02 27.18
C ASP A 549 9.14 -22.66 25.98
N LEU A 550 8.40 -22.93 24.90
CA LEU A 550 8.95 -23.43 23.63
C LEU A 550 9.96 -22.44 23.03
N VAL A 551 9.63 -21.15 22.95
CA VAL A 551 10.54 -20.11 22.46
C VAL A 551 11.74 -19.97 23.39
N LEU A 552 11.53 -19.90 24.71
CA LEU A 552 12.61 -19.74 25.68
C LEU A 552 13.57 -20.93 25.70
N ALA A 553 13.09 -22.15 25.42
CA ALA A 553 13.92 -23.34 25.32
C ALA A 553 14.99 -23.22 24.21
N LYS A 554 14.73 -22.44 23.15
CA LYS A 554 15.70 -22.22 22.05
C LYS A 554 16.98 -21.53 22.51
N ALA A 555 16.96 -20.79 23.62
CA ALA A 555 18.18 -20.19 24.19
C ALA A 555 19.20 -21.24 24.67
N LYS A 556 18.78 -22.50 24.87
CA LYS A 556 19.66 -23.61 25.26
C LYS A 556 20.39 -24.23 24.07
N VAL A 557 19.93 -23.98 22.85
CA VAL A 557 20.57 -24.45 21.62
C VAL A 557 21.78 -23.54 21.35
N LYS A 558 22.94 -24.16 21.12
CA LYS A 558 24.23 -23.45 21.04
C LYS A 558 24.23 -22.42 19.90
N GLU A 559 23.61 -22.77 18.78
CA GLU A 559 23.51 -21.98 17.56
C GLU A 559 22.71 -20.69 17.76
N PHE A 560 21.84 -20.62 18.77
CA PHE A 560 20.96 -19.48 19.05
C PHE A 560 21.35 -18.71 20.32
N ALA A 561 22.45 -19.10 20.96
CA ALA A 561 22.92 -18.49 22.19
C ALA A 561 23.16 -16.98 21.99
N GLY A 562 22.55 -16.17 22.86
CA GLY A 562 22.67 -14.71 22.80
C GLY A 562 21.70 -14.00 21.85
N MET A 563 20.80 -14.72 21.17
CA MET A 563 19.75 -14.11 20.36
C MET A 563 18.73 -13.38 21.25
N GLY A 564 18.84 -12.04 21.33
CA GLY A 564 17.98 -11.21 22.18
C GLY A 564 16.48 -11.35 21.88
N LEU A 565 16.14 -11.64 20.63
CA LEU A 565 14.77 -11.82 20.17
C LEU A 565 14.06 -12.99 20.87
N ILE A 566 14.79 -14.02 21.33
CA ILE A 566 14.20 -15.11 22.13
C ILE A 566 13.61 -14.58 23.44
N GLN A 567 14.29 -13.64 24.09
CA GLN A 567 13.80 -13.03 25.34
C GLN A 567 12.67 -12.05 25.07
N GLU A 568 12.79 -11.23 24.02
CA GLU A 568 11.74 -10.27 23.64
C GLU A 568 10.43 -10.98 23.27
N VAL A 569 10.49 -12.05 22.47
CA VAL A 569 9.30 -12.82 22.07
C VAL A 569 8.82 -13.72 23.20
N GLY A 570 9.68 -14.57 23.77
CA GLY A 570 9.25 -15.53 24.79
C GLY A 570 8.78 -14.85 26.07
N ARG A 571 9.65 -14.06 26.70
CA ARG A 571 9.40 -13.52 28.05
C ARG A 571 8.53 -12.28 28.06
N GLU A 572 8.81 -11.31 27.18
CA GLU A 572 8.05 -10.05 27.17
C GLU A 572 6.72 -10.23 26.41
N LEU A 573 6.77 -10.57 25.13
CA LEU A 573 5.58 -10.61 24.29
C LEU A 573 4.61 -11.73 24.69
N LEU A 574 5.07 -12.98 24.74
CA LEU A 574 4.21 -14.12 25.06
C LEU A 574 3.95 -14.19 26.57
N GLY A 575 5.02 -14.17 27.39
CA GLY A 575 4.90 -14.42 28.83
C GLY A 575 4.27 -13.30 29.66
N LYS A 576 4.65 -12.03 29.47
CA LYS A 576 3.97 -10.90 30.13
C LYS A 576 2.76 -10.42 29.35
N GLY A 577 2.87 -10.40 28.01
CA GLY A 577 1.86 -9.82 27.13
C GLY A 577 0.58 -10.63 26.97
N LEU A 578 0.64 -11.96 27.10
CA LEU A 578 -0.55 -12.82 27.02
C LEU A 578 -1.17 -13.19 28.37
N ARG A 579 -0.71 -12.61 29.48
CA ARG A 579 -1.36 -12.85 30.78
C ARG A 579 -2.80 -12.36 30.72
N LYS A 580 -3.73 -13.18 31.19
CA LYS A 580 -5.12 -12.75 31.32
C LYS A 580 -5.18 -11.55 32.27
N PRO A 581 -5.92 -10.48 31.91
CA PRO A 581 -6.01 -9.26 32.71
C PRO A 581 -6.61 -9.49 34.09
#